data_AF-A1RS03-F1
#
_entry.id   AF-A1RS03-F1
#
_cell.length_a   1.000
_cell.length_b   1.000
_cell.length_c   1.000
_cell.angle_alpha   90.00
_cell.angle_beta   90.00
_cell.angle_gamma   90.00
#
_symmetry.space_group_name_H-M   'P 1'
#
loop_
_entity.id
_entity.type
_entity.pdbx_description
1 polymer ?
#
loop_
_entity_poly.entity_id
_entity_poly.type
_entity_poly.pdbx_seq_one_letter_code
_entity_poly.pdbx_strand_id
1 'polypeptide(L)'
;MPVVRGPSLLAKILGCPTQCDCDVVIHVNDLDKIKERKCVWSVEDSSFIHRHIWIGGYPHISLEDMEKIKEREVLDVINCIKLKMNFVDF
;
A
#
# COMPACT_ATOMS: atom_id res chain seq x y z
N MET A 1 -17.40 0.95 -0.60
CA MET A 1 -16.02 1.03 -1.11
C MET A 1 -15.15 0.28 -0.12
N PRO A 2 -14.65 -0.91 -0.47
CA PRO A 2 -13.72 -1.62 0.38
C PRO A 2 -12.36 -0.91 0.35
N VAL A 3 -11.72 -0.78 1.51
CA VAL A 3 -10.49 0.00 1.70
C VAL A 3 -9.57 -0.73 2.66
N VAL A 4 -8.30 -0.84 2.31
CA VAL A 4 -7.23 -1.27 3.23
C VAL A 4 -6.14 -0.22 3.27
N ARG A 5 -5.27 -0.28 4.28
CA ARG A 5 -4.13 0.62 4.39
C ARG A 5 -3.08 0.29 3.33
N GLY A 6 -2.36 1.32 2.88
CA GLY A 6 -1.29 1.18 1.89
C GLY A 6 0.07 0.88 2.49
N PRO A 7 1.14 1.05 1.70
CA PRO A 7 2.51 0.78 2.11
C PRO A 7 3.07 1.76 3.16
N SER A 8 2.47 2.94 3.38
CA SER A 8 3.13 4.03 4.13
C SER A 8 3.51 3.68 5.56
N LEU A 9 2.64 2.99 6.31
CA LEU A 9 2.97 2.59 7.69
C LEU A 9 4.14 1.59 7.70
N LEU A 10 4.10 0.62 6.80
CA LEU A 10 5.16 -0.39 6.68
C LEU A 10 6.47 0.27 6.25
N ALA A 11 6.42 1.20 5.28
CA ALA A 11 7.56 1.98 4.84
C ALA A 11 8.21 2.72 6.02
N LYS A 12 7.41 3.39 6.85
CA LYS A 12 7.87 4.13 8.04
C LYS A 12 8.56 3.21 9.04
N ILE A 13 7.98 2.03 9.32
CA ILE A 13 8.57 1.03 10.21
C ILE A 13 9.92 0.53 9.67
N LEU A 14 10.03 0.32 8.36
CA LEU A 14 11.24 -0.19 7.71
C LEU A 14 12.28 0.89 7.37
N GLY A 15 11.99 2.16 7.66
CA GLY A 15 12.86 3.29 7.32
C GLY A 15 12.95 3.59 5.81
N CYS A 16 11.91 3.22 5.06
CA CYS A 16 11.79 3.55 3.64
C CYS A 16 11.20 4.96 3.45
N PRO A 17 11.59 5.67 2.37
CA PRO A 17 11.07 7.00 2.11
C PRO A 17 9.55 6.92 1.86
N THR A 18 8.76 7.74 2.55
CA THR A 18 7.34 7.92 2.28
C THR A 18 6.95 9.38 2.49
N GLN A 19 6.06 9.89 1.65
CA GLN A 19 5.49 11.24 1.76
C GLN A 19 4.19 11.28 2.57
N CYS A 20 3.69 10.10 2.96
CA CYS A 20 2.41 9.93 3.61
C CYS A 20 2.62 9.28 4.99
N ASP A 21 2.05 9.86 6.05
CA ASP A 21 1.96 9.20 7.35
C ASP A 21 0.85 8.15 7.39
N CYS A 22 -0.15 8.31 6.53
CA CYS A 22 -1.33 7.48 6.41
C CYS A 22 -1.74 7.45 4.95
N ASP A 23 -1.99 6.24 4.43
CA ASP A 23 -2.45 6.02 3.08
C ASP A 23 -3.49 4.89 3.04
N VAL A 24 -4.18 4.82 1.92
CA VAL A 24 -5.18 3.79 1.66
C VAL A 24 -5.05 3.28 0.23
N VAL A 25 -5.47 2.04 0.03
CA VAL A 25 -5.58 1.43 -1.29
C VAL A 25 -7.04 1.14 -1.56
N ILE A 26 -7.49 1.51 -2.76
CA ILE A 26 -8.84 1.30 -3.25
C ILE A 26 -8.82 0.60 -4.61
N HIS A 27 -9.97 0.11 -5.05
CA HIS A 27 -10.12 -0.36 -6.41
C HIS A 27 -10.19 0.83 -7.39
N VAL A 28 -9.62 0.70 -8.58
CA VAL A 28 -9.55 1.77 -9.61
C VAL A 28 -10.93 2.38 -9.95
N ASN A 29 -11.99 1.55 -9.99
CA ASN A 29 -13.37 2.01 -10.26
C ASN A 29 -13.96 2.94 -9.18
N ASP A 30 -13.34 3.02 -8.01
CA ASP A 30 -13.78 3.89 -6.92
C ASP A 30 -13.03 5.24 -6.89
N LEU A 31 -12.01 5.45 -7.74
CA LEU A 31 -11.19 6.69 -7.77
C LEU A 31 -12.01 7.96 -8.00
N ASP A 32 -13.08 7.89 -8.81
CA ASP A 32 -13.92 9.06 -9.11
C ASP A 32 -14.84 9.46 -7.96
N LYS A 33 -14.98 8.60 -6.95
CA LYS A 33 -15.73 8.89 -5.73
C LYS A 33 -14.87 9.67 -4.71
N ILE A 34 -13.56 9.76 -4.95
CA ILE A 34 -12.59 10.41 -4.07
C ILE A 34 -12.30 11.83 -4.54
N LYS A 35 -12.65 12.81 -3.70
CA LYS A 35 -12.42 14.24 -3.98
C LYS A 35 -10.96 14.65 -3.80
N GLU A 36 -10.26 14.08 -2.83
CA GLU A 36 -8.84 14.35 -2.53
C GLU A 36 -8.03 13.07 -2.67
N ARG A 37 -7.13 13.04 -3.66
CA ARG A 37 -6.40 11.81 -4.06
C ARG A 37 -5.03 11.67 -3.40
N LYS A 38 -4.66 12.61 -2.52
CA LYS A 38 -3.37 12.56 -1.83
C LYS A 38 -3.31 11.31 -0.93
N CYS A 39 -2.28 10.48 -1.07
CA CYS A 39 -2.10 9.23 -0.32
C CYS A 39 -3.23 8.20 -0.54
N VAL A 40 -3.91 8.25 -1.68
CA VAL A 40 -4.91 7.27 -2.12
C VAL A 40 -4.37 6.54 -3.33
N TRP A 41 -4.11 5.25 -3.16
CA TRP A 41 -3.53 4.39 -4.18
C TRP A 41 -4.58 3.48 -4.78
N SER A 42 -4.38 3.08 -6.02
CA SER A 42 -5.35 2.26 -6.74
C SER A 42 -4.77 0.94 -7.24
N VAL A 43 -5.60 -0.10 -7.18
CA VAL A 43 -5.34 -1.41 -7.77
C VAL A 43 -6.51 -1.84 -8.65
N GLU A 44 -6.20 -2.63 -9.68
CA GLU A 44 -7.20 -3.19 -10.60
C GLU A 44 -7.83 -4.49 -10.08
N ASP A 45 -7.16 -5.18 -9.15
CA ASP A 45 -7.62 -6.45 -8.61
C ASP A 45 -8.51 -6.22 -7.38
N SER A 46 -9.83 -6.37 -7.54
CA SER A 46 -10.80 -6.20 -6.45
C SER A 46 -10.64 -7.19 -5.28
N SER A 47 -9.92 -8.30 -5.45
CA SER A 47 -9.72 -9.30 -4.40
C SER A 47 -8.68 -8.90 -3.35
N PHE A 48 -7.91 -7.82 -3.57
CA PHE A 48 -6.84 -7.35 -2.67
C PHE A 48 -7.28 -7.19 -1.21
N ILE A 49 -8.54 -6.81 -0.97
CA ILE A 49 -9.10 -6.62 0.38
C ILE A 49 -9.17 -7.91 1.19
N HIS A 50 -9.19 -9.07 0.52
CA HIS A 50 -9.27 -10.38 1.16
C HIS A 50 -7.89 -10.99 1.42
N ARG A 51 -6.82 -10.43 0.85
CA ARG A 51 -5.44 -10.88 1.03
C ARG A 51 -4.64 -9.99 1.99
N HIS A 52 -5.31 -9.13 2.76
CA HIS A 52 -4.63 -8.18 3.63
C HIS A 52 -3.73 -8.85 4.67
N ILE A 53 -2.67 -8.14 5.07
CA ILE A 53 -1.82 -8.48 6.21
C ILE A 53 -2.12 -7.54 7.38
N TRP A 54 -1.76 -7.92 8.59
CA TRP A 54 -2.01 -7.11 9.79
C TRP A 54 -0.73 -6.42 10.25
N ILE A 55 -0.73 -5.09 10.26
CA ILE A 55 0.41 -4.27 10.71
C ILE A 55 -0.10 -3.24 11.72
N GLY A 56 0.48 -3.24 12.92
CA GLY A 56 0.08 -2.32 13.99
C GLY A 56 -1.40 -2.41 14.37
N GLY A 57 -2.05 -3.56 14.17
CA GLY A 57 -3.48 -3.78 14.45
C GLY A 57 -4.43 -3.36 13.32
N TYR A 58 -3.94 -2.93 12.16
CA TYR A 58 -4.75 -2.52 11.02
C TYR A 58 -4.59 -3.47 9.83
N PRO A 59 -5.62 -3.65 8.97
CA PRO A 59 -5.50 -4.39 7.73
C PRO A 59 -4.78 -3.55 6.66
N HIS A 60 -3.67 -4.08 6.16
CA HIS A 60 -2.83 -3.51 5.10
C HIS A 60 -2.90 -4.35 3.84
N ILE A 61 -2.77 -3.71 2.69
CA ILE A 61 -2.55 -4.41 1.43
C ILE A 61 -1.36 -5.40 1.57
N SER A 62 -1.47 -6.59 0.97
CA SER A 62 -0.37 -7.56 0.97
C SER A 62 0.82 -7.05 0.18
N LEU A 63 2.00 -7.60 0.42
CA LEU A 63 3.17 -7.31 -0.41
C LEU A 63 2.95 -7.63 -1.89
N GLU A 64 2.31 -8.77 -2.19
CA GLU A 64 1.97 -9.17 -3.55
C GLU A 64 1.06 -8.15 -4.23
N ASP A 65 0.07 -7.62 -3.50
CA ASP A 65 -0.86 -6.64 -4.03
C ASP A 65 -0.28 -5.22 -4.07
N MET A 66 0.71 -4.89 -3.23
CA MET A 66 1.45 -3.61 -3.33
C MET A 66 2.08 -3.44 -4.70
N GLU A 67 2.61 -4.52 -5.30
CA GLU A 67 3.22 -4.48 -6.64
C GLU A 67 2.22 -4.12 -7.75
N LYS A 68 0.92 -4.24 -7.48
CA LYS A 68 -0.15 -3.91 -8.42
C LYS A 68 -0.55 -2.43 -8.37
N ILE A 69 -0.03 -1.68 -7.39
CA ILE A 69 -0.21 -0.22 -7.29
C ILE A 69 0.53 0.44 -8.47
N LYS A 70 -0.18 1.24 -9.27
CA LYS A 70 0.34 1.78 -10.55
C LYS A 70 0.93 3.19 -10.41
N GLU A 71 0.70 3.85 -9.29
CA GLU A 71 1.14 5.21 -9.02
C GLU A 71 2.67 5.28 -8.88
N ARG A 72 3.32 6.01 -9.79
CA ARG A 72 4.79 6.10 -9.87
C ARG A 72 5.44 6.56 -8.56
N GLU A 73 4.79 7.45 -7.82
CA GLU A 73 5.30 7.99 -6.56
C GLU A 73 5.41 6.96 -5.44
N VAL A 74 4.75 5.80 -5.58
CA VAL A 74 4.75 4.72 -4.58
C VAL A 74 5.73 3.61 -4.95
N LEU A 75 6.17 3.52 -6.22
CA LEU A 75 7.04 2.45 -6.70
C LEU A 75 8.37 2.37 -5.95
N ASP A 76 9.01 3.52 -5.68
CA ASP A 76 10.26 3.58 -4.93
C ASP A 76 10.08 3.10 -3.48
N VAL A 77 8.92 3.41 -2.89
CA VAL A 77 8.55 2.97 -1.54
C VAL A 77 8.40 1.46 -1.50
N ILE A 78 7.66 0.89 -2.46
CA ILE A 78 7.42 -0.55 -2.57
C ILE A 78 8.73 -1.30 -2.79
N ASN A 79 9.58 -0.82 -3.70
CA ASN A 79 10.88 -1.41 -3.95
C ASN A 79 11.77 -1.42 -2.70
N CYS A 80 11.78 -0.32 -1.94
CA CYS A 80 12.49 -0.28 -0.67
C CYS A 80 11.93 -1.28 0.35
N ILE A 81 10.60 -1.37 0.51
CA ILE A 81 9.95 -2.33 1.41
C ILE A 81 10.38 -3.76 1.04
N LYS A 82 10.30 -4.13 -0.24
CA LYS A 82 10.68 -5.45 -0.72
C LYS A 82 12.13 -5.79 -0.39
N LEU A 83 13.05 -4.86 -0.66
CA LEU A 83 14.45 -5.04 -0.32
C LEU A 83 14.61 -5.28 1.18
N LYS A 84 14.00 -4.45 2.02
CA LYS A 84 14.10 -4.55 3.48
C LYS A 84 13.51 -5.85 4.03
N MET A 85 12.37 -6.31 3.50
CA MET A 85 11.73 -7.54 3.98
C MET A 85 12.46 -8.80 3.53
N ASN A 86 13.08 -8.81 2.33
CA ASN A 86 13.94 -9.91 1.90
C ASN A 86 15.23 -10.06 2.75
N PHE A 87 15.64 -9.02 3.49
CA PHE A 87 16.76 -9.10 4.43
C PHE A 87 16.36 -9.64 5.82
N VAL A 88 15.08 -9.89 6.09
CA VAL A 88 14.59 -10.37 7.41
C VAL A 88 14.48 -11.90 7.45
N ASP A 89 14.74 -12.59 6.34
CA ASP A 89 14.86 -14.06 6.30
C ASP A 89 16.27 -14.49 6.77
N PHE A 90 16.51 -14.48 8.08
CA PHE A 90 17.67 -15.10 8.74
C PHE A 90 17.25 -16.02 9.89
#